data_AF-A0A8S2SUQ9-F1
#
_entry.id   AF-A0A8S2SUQ9-F1
#
_cell.length_a   1.000
_cell.length_b   1.000
_cell.length_c   1.000
_cell.angle_alpha   90.00
_cell.angle_beta   90.00
_cell.angle_gamma   90.00
#
_symmetry.space_group_name_H-M   'P 1'
#
loop_
_entity.id
_entity.type
_entity.pdbx_description
1 polymer ?
#
loop_
_entity_poly.entity_id
_entity_poly.type
_entity_poly.pdbx_seq_one_letter_code
_entity_poly.pdbx_strand_id
1 'polypeptide(L)'
;CIMDKPPSSSPIISSPILPLTIIPLQPSTLTISVSTPLERLQNNEKPEKLYKKEKQILLEFDLIVKDIRYQLNEQLKCLEQRLETQLSIVSDIQDYFKRRAEVELDYAKNLDNLYKQTYQRHKAQKARRETWVLHSVYKLWDNIVQDTRTHVKYHTVMSDICGKYMSDKFNEIADDTRRMFGKCKSVGQASHDEIFKVLNELQSTMKTYHQYQSESKQAEQKLRQIQQQMTKLKSVKKQKSMEKRVEKRQMKYTETKVKAFKARNDYLLTIESVNAALTKYCTDDVPDLIDVKKI
;
A
#
# COMPACT_ATOMS: atom_id res chain seq x y z
N CYS A 1 0.11 -59.56 32.30
CA CYS A 1 1.30 -58.93 31.70
C CYS A 1 0.90 -57.64 31.01
N ILE A 2 1.53 -56.54 31.43
CA ILE A 2 1.69 -55.25 30.74
C ILE A 2 0.42 -54.36 30.63
N MET A 3 0.26 -53.56 31.68
CA MET A 3 -0.01 -52.11 31.78
C MET A 3 -1.02 -51.38 30.89
N ASP A 4 -1.80 -50.56 31.61
CA ASP A 4 -2.67 -49.45 31.20
C ASP A 4 -2.10 -48.49 30.14
N LYS A 5 -2.98 -48.10 29.21
CA LYS A 5 -3.08 -46.71 28.71
C LYS A 5 -4.42 -46.47 28.00
N PRO A 6 -5.20 -45.43 28.34
CA PRO A 6 -6.36 -45.02 27.55
C PRO A 6 -5.90 -44.37 26.24
N PRO A 7 -6.72 -44.40 25.16
CA PRO A 7 -6.34 -43.76 23.92
C PRO A 7 -6.27 -42.25 24.13
N SER A 8 -5.09 -41.71 23.85
CA SER A 8 -4.77 -40.30 23.89
C SER A 8 -5.76 -39.49 23.06
N SER A 9 -6.29 -38.45 23.68
CA SER A 9 -6.80 -37.23 23.05
C SER A 9 -6.05 -36.93 21.75
N SER A 10 -6.78 -36.94 20.64
CA SER A 10 -6.31 -36.47 19.33
C SER A 10 -5.73 -35.06 19.50
N PRO A 11 -4.53 -34.77 18.96
CA PRO A 11 -3.95 -33.46 19.10
C PRO A 11 -4.83 -32.46 18.35
N ILE A 12 -5.25 -31.42 19.05
CA ILE A 12 -5.67 -30.16 18.45
C ILE A 12 -4.56 -29.80 17.47
N ILE A 13 -4.86 -29.85 16.17
CA ILE A 13 -3.97 -29.35 15.12
C ILE A 13 -3.97 -27.83 15.28
N SER A 14 -3.15 -27.34 16.19
CA SER A 14 -2.68 -25.96 16.19
C SER A 14 -1.72 -25.85 15.02
N SER A 15 -2.28 -25.73 13.81
CA SER A 15 -1.52 -25.33 12.63
C SER A 15 -0.92 -23.96 12.94
N PRO A 16 0.41 -23.81 12.94
CA PRO A 16 1.00 -22.49 12.98
C PRO A 16 0.53 -21.77 11.73
N ILE A 17 -0.07 -20.59 11.90
CA ILE A 17 -0.32 -19.64 10.82
C ILE A 17 1.06 -19.38 10.21
N LEU A 18 1.36 -20.06 9.10
CA LEU A 18 2.57 -19.80 8.33
C LEU A 18 2.49 -18.32 7.93
N PRO A 19 3.45 -17.48 8.33
CA PRO A 19 3.49 -16.12 7.85
C PRO A 19 3.60 -16.19 6.33
N LEU A 20 2.54 -15.74 5.64
CA LEU A 20 2.54 -15.51 4.21
C LEU A 20 3.87 -14.87 3.82
N THR A 21 4.71 -15.63 3.13
CA THR A 21 5.99 -15.18 2.62
C THR A 21 5.74 -13.95 1.79
N ILE A 22 6.14 -12.79 2.32
CA ILE A 22 6.10 -11.52 1.61
C ILE A 22 7.02 -11.71 0.41
N ILE A 23 6.44 -11.80 -0.79
CA ILE A 23 7.22 -11.69 -2.02
C ILE A 23 7.85 -10.29 -1.98
N PRO A 24 9.19 -10.18 -1.94
CA PRO A 24 9.83 -8.89 -1.85
C PRO A 24 9.58 -8.14 -3.17
N LEU A 25 8.79 -7.08 -3.11
CA LEU A 25 8.76 -6.06 -4.15
C LEU A 25 10.18 -5.49 -4.27
N GLN A 26 10.73 -5.55 -5.48
CA GLN A 26 12.08 -5.09 -5.75
C GLN A 26 12.19 -3.58 -5.40
N PRO A 27 13.18 -3.15 -4.60
CA PRO A 27 13.37 -1.75 -4.20
C PRO A 27 13.49 -0.78 -5.39
N SER A 28 13.90 -1.30 -6.55
CA SER A 28 14.14 -0.54 -7.78
C SER A 28 12.87 -0.01 -8.45
N THR A 29 11.67 -0.40 -8.01
CA THR A 29 10.39 0.10 -8.57
C THR A 29 9.78 1.26 -7.77
N LEU A 30 10.41 1.66 -6.64
CA LEU A 30 9.87 2.63 -5.67
C LEU A 30 10.73 3.90 -5.51
N THR A 31 11.81 4.04 -6.26
CA THR A 31 12.68 5.21 -6.18
C THR A 31 12.14 6.35 -7.05
N ILE A 32 11.57 7.37 -6.41
CA ILE A 32 11.36 8.68 -7.04
C ILE A 32 12.77 9.26 -7.28
N SER A 33 13.24 9.21 -8.53
CA SER A 33 14.50 9.84 -8.93
C SER A 33 14.31 11.36 -8.93
N VAL A 34 14.56 11.99 -7.78
CA VAL A 34 14.69 13.45 -7.68
C VAL A 34 16.08 13.85 -8.19
N SER A 35 16.34 13.60 -9.47
CA SER A 35 17.52 14.17 -10.13
C SER A 35 17.26 15.65 -10.37
N THR A 36 17.57 16.47 -9.38
CA THR A 36 17.41 17.93 -9.34
C THR A 36 17.92 18.62 -10.61
N PRO A 37 17.07 19.30 -11.38
CA PRO A 37 17.49 20.30 -12.38
C PRO A 37 18.04 21.61 -11.74
N LEU A 38 18.00 21.70 -10.41
CA LEU A 38 17.98 22.96 -9.66
C LEU A 38 19.34 23.63 -9.41
N GLU A 39 20.45 22.90 -9.59
CA GLU A 39 21.80 23.48 -9.45
C GLU A 39 22.11 24.53 -10.53
N ARG A 40 21.37 24.55 -11.65
CA ARG A 40 21.67 25.42 -12.81
C ARG A 40 21.24 26.88 -12.65
N LEU A 41 20.57 27.25 -11.54
CA LEU A 41 20.06 28.61 -11.31
C LEU A 41 21.10 29.61 -10.77
N GLN A 42 22.36 29.21 -10.58
CA GLN A 42 23.40 30.09 -10.03
C GLN A 42 24.14 30.98 -11.05
N ASN A 43 23.92 30.84 -12.37
CA ASN A 43 24.73 31.56 -13.37
C ASN A 43 24.01 32.76 -14.01
N ASN A 44 24.64 33.94 -13.87
CA ASN A 44 24.22 35.23 -14.43
C ASN A 44 24.23 35.24 -15.98
N GLU A 45 23.07 35.10 -16.63
CA GLU A 45 22.92 35.22 -18.10
C GLU A 45 21.81 36.21 -18.54
N LYS A 46 21.92 36.67 -19.80
CA LYS A 46 21.12 37.72 -20.47
C LYS A 46 19.58 37.52 -20.38
N PRO A 47 18.79 38.62 -20.29
CA PRO A 47 17.35 38.60 -19.92
C PRO A 47 16.41 37.87 -20.90
N GLU A 48 16.63 37.91 -22.22
CA GLU A 48 15.76 37.22 -23.19
C GLU A 48 15.91 35.68 -23.18
N LYS A 49 17.09 35.16 -22.81
CA LYS A 49 17.31 33.71 -22.64
C LYS A 49 16.71 33.18 -21.32
N LEU A 50 16.34 34.07 -20.40
CA LEU A 50 15.87 33.72 -19.06
C LEU A 50 14.36 33.50 -18.99
N TYR A 51 13.56 34.27 -19.74
CA TYR A 51 12.10 34.06 -19.86
C TYR A 51 11.74 32.72 -20.52
N LYS A 52 12.55 32.27 -21.49
CA LYS A 52 12.42 30.92 -22.08
C LYS A 52 12.72 29.83 -21.05
N LYS A 53 13.72 30.05 -20.16
CA LYS A 53 14.05 29.13 -19.07
C LYS A 53 12.95 29.08 -17.99
N GLU A 54 12.29 30.18 -17.66
CA GLU A 54 11.23 30.20 -16.63
C GLU A 54 9.99 29.38 -17.03
N LYS A 55 9.49 29.58 -18.26
CA LYS A 55 8.39 28.75 -18.79
C LYS A 55 8.79 27.27 -18.90
N GLN A 56 10.05 27.01 -19.22
CA GLN A 56 10.58 25.66 -19.29
C GLN A 56 10.64 25.00 -17.89
N ILE A 57 11.07 25.71 -16.86
CA ILE A 57 11.09 25.22 -15.47
C ILE A 57 9.68 24.86 -14.99
N LEU A 58 8.68 25.69 -15.29
CA LEU A 58 7.29 25.40 -14.95
C LEU A 58 6.77 24.15 -15.66
N LEU A 59 7.12 23.96 -16.93
CA LEU A 59 6.74 22.78 -17.69
C LEU A 59 7.42 21.51 -17.15
N GLU A 60 8.72 21.58 -16.85
CA GLU A 60 9.46 20.47 -16.25
C GLU A 60 8.87 20.08 -14.88
N PHE A 61 8.53 21.08 -14.05
CA PHE A 61 7.86 20.84 -12.77
C PHE A 61 6.50 20.15 -12.94
N ASP A 62 5.66 20.62 -13.87
CA ASP A 62 4.35 20.00 -14.13
C ASP A 62 4.49 18.55 -14.62
N LEU A 63 5.54 18.23 -15.39
CA LEU A 63 5.83 16.84 -15.79
C LEU A 63 6.25 15.98 -14.61
N ILE A 64 7.11 16.50 -13.71
CA ILE A 64 7.51 15.80 -12.48
C ILE A 64 6.30 15.52 -11.59
N VAL A 65 5.40 16.49 -11.39
CA VAL A 65 4.18 16.30 -10.58
C VAL A 65 3.26 15.23 -11.19
N LYS A 66 3.14 15.19 -12.52
CA LYS A 66 2.38 14.15 -13.22
C LYS A 66 3.00 12.77 -13.05
N ASP A 67 4.32 12.67 -13.12
CA ASP A 67 5.06 11.42 -12.91
C ASP A 67 4.92 10.90 -11.47
N ILE A 68 5.11 11.77 -10.47
CA ILE A 68 4.87 11.44 -9.06
C ILE A 68 3.43 10.95 -8.87
N ARG A 69 2.44 11.64 -9.44
CA ARG A 69 1.04 11.21 -9.36
C ARG A 69 0.80 9.86 -9.98
N TYR A 70 1.41 9.58 -11.12
CA TYR A 70 1.30 8.29 -11.78
C TYR A 70 1.88 7.19 -10.88
N GLN A 71 3.11 7.37 -10.38
CA GLN A 71 3.79 6.38 -9.52
C GLN A 71 3.02 6.10 -8.23
N LEU A 72 2.52 7.14 -7.55
CA LEU A 72 1.70 6.98 -6.33
C LEU A 72 0.42 6.18 -6.60
N ASN A 73 -0.27 6.45 -7.71
CA ASN A 73 -1.47 5.69 -8.08
C ASN A 73 -1.16 4.22 -8.43
N GLU A 74 -0.05 3.96 -9.14
CA GLU A 74 0.38 2.59 -9.45
C GLU A 74 0.74 1.80 -8.18
N GLN A 75 1.30 2.45 -7.16
CA GLN A 75 1.54 1.80 -5.87
C GLN A 75 0.23 1.35 -5.19
N LEU A 76 -0.81 2.17 -5.18
CA LEU A 76 -2.12 1.76 -4.65
C LEU A 76 -2.74 0.62 -5.46
N LYS A 77 -2.63 0.66 -6.79
CA LYS A 77 -3.08 -0.46 -7.66
C LYS A 77 -2.33 -1.76 -7.36
N CYS A 78 -1.03 -1.68 -7.07
CA CYS A 78 -0.25 -2.85 -6.68
C CYS A 78 -0.76 -3.46 -5.36
N LEU A 79 -1.13 -2.61 -4.38
CA LEU A 79 -1.75 -3.07 -3.13
C LEU A 79 -3.13 -3.70 -3.38
N GLU A 80 -3.93 -3.16 -4.30
CA GLU A 80 -5.21 -3.74 -4.72
C GLU A 80 -5.02 -5.12 -5.37
N GLN A 81 -4.07 -5.26 -6.28
CA GLN A 81 -3.77 -6.53 -6.93
C GLN A 81 -3.31 -7.58 -5.90
N ARG A 82 -2.54 -7.16 -4.89
CA ARG A 82 -2.15 -8.03 -3.77
C ARG A 82 -3.34 -8.49 -2.95
N LEU A 83 -4.30 -7.61 -2.62
CA LEU A 83 -5.56 -8.00 -1.98
C LEU A 83 -6.25 -9.09 -2.80
N GLU A 84 -6.40 -8.87 -4.10
CA GLU A 84 -7.16 -9.78 -4.96
C GLU A 84 -6.51 -11.16 -5.05
N THR A 85 -5.18 -11.20 -5.08
CA THR A 85 -4.42 -12.45 -5.00
C THR A 85 -4.67 -13.18 -3.68
N GLN A 86 -4.68 -12.47 -2.55
CA GLN A 86 -4.94 -13.06 -1.24
C GLN A 86 -6.37 -13.60 -1.13
N LEU A 87 -7.37 -12.85 -1.63
CA LEU A 87 -8.76 -13.30 -1.66
C LEU A 87 -8.95 -14.53 -2.56
N SER A 88 -8.26 -14.58 -3.70
CA SER A 88 -8.25 -15.76 -4.57
C SER A 88 -7.72 -17.00 -3.82
N ILE A 89 -6.60 -16.87 -3.09
CA ILE A 89 -6.03 -17.97 -2.31
C ILE A 89 -7.03 -18.45 -1.24
N VAL A 90 -7.67 -17.52 -0.51
CA VAL A 90 -8.68 -17.88 0.50
C VAL A 90 -9.86 -18.62 -0.14
N SER A 91 -10.31 -18.17 -1.32
CA SER A 91 -11.38 -18.83 -2.08
C SER A 91 -10.98 -20.26 -2.48
N ASP A 92 -9.77 -20.46 -3.01
CA ASP A 92 -9.30 -21.78 -3.43
C ASP A 92 -9.22 -22.78 -2.25
N ILE A 93 -8.75 -22.30 -1.09
CA ILE A 93 -8.71 -23.11 0.13
C ILE A 93 -10.13 -23.43 0.60
N GLN A 94 -11.05 -22.45 0.60
CA GLN A 94 -12.44 -22.68 0.97
C GLN A 94 -13.10 -23.75 0.07
N ASP A 95 -12.89 -23.67 -1.24
CA ASP A 95 -13.44 -24.63 -2.19
C ASP A 95 -12.85 -26.04 -2.03
N TYR A 96 -11.57 -26.15 -1.67
CA TYR A 96 -10.99 -27.42 -1.27
C TYR A 96 -11.73 -28.02 -0.07
N PHE A 97 -12.02 -27.23 0.97
CA PHE A 97 -12.73 -27.70 2.16
C PHE A 97 -14.19 -28.10 1.86
N LYS A 98 -14.87 -27.40 0.96
CA LYS A 98 -16.21 -27.80 0.48
C LYS A 98 -16.16 -29.16 -0.21
N ARG A 99 -15.23 -29.36 -1.16
CA ARG A 99 -15.05 -30.66 -1.83
C ARG A 99 -14.66 -31.76 -0.84
N ARG A 100 -13.82 -31.45 0.14
CA ARG A 100 -13.46 -32.39 1.21
C ARG A 100 -14.68 -32.79 2.04
N ALA A 101 -15.57 -31.84 2.36
CA ALA A 101 -16.80 -32.14 3.09
C ALA A 101 -17.72 -33.11 2.33
N GLU A 102 -17.82 -32.96 1.00
CA GLU A 102 -18.58 -33.87 0.14
C GLU A 102 -18.00 -35.29 0.18
N VAL A 103 -16.67 -35.42 0.06
CA VAL A 103 -15.98 -36.73 0.12
C VAL A 103 -16.19 -37.41 1.47
N GLU A 104 -16.05 -36.68 2.57
CA GLU A 104 -16.27 -37.20 3.93
C GLU A 104 -17.73 -37.66 4.12
N LEU A 105 -18.69 -36.90 3.60
CA LEU A 105 -20.11 -37.24 3.68
C LEU A 105 -20.45 -38.48 2.86
N ASP A 106 -19.91 -38.60 1.65
CA ASP A 106 -20.13 -39.77 0.81
C ASP A 106 -19.49 -41.02 1.39
N TYR A 107 -18.31 -40.90 2.01
CA TYR A 107 -17.72 -42.00 2.77
C TYR A 107 -18.59 -42.41 3.95
N ALA A 108 -19.12 -41.45 4.72
CA ALA A 108 -20.07 -41.72 5.80
C ALA A 108 -21.33 -42.46 5.30
N LYS A 109 -21.90 -42.05 4.17
CA LYS A 109 -23.06 -42.73 3.55
C LYS A 109 -22.72 -44.16 3.13
N ASN A 110 -21.55 -44.38 2.55
CA ASN A 110 -21.10 -45.72 2.15
C ASN A 110 -20.91 -46.65 3.35
N LEU A 111 -20.32 -46.14 4.44
CA LEU A 111 -20.21 -46.87 5.71
C LEU A 111 -21.58 -47.16 6.33
N ASP A 112 -22.52 -46.22 6.28
CA ASP A 112 -23.87 -46.39 6.82
C ASP A 112 -24.64 -47.45 6.03
N ASN A 113 -24.50 -47.47 4.70
CA ASN A 113 -25.04 -48.50 3.84
C ASN A 113 -24.44 -49.88 4.18
N LEU A 114 -23.13 -49.98 4.36
CA LEU A 114 -22.45 -51.22 4.76
C LEU A 114 -22.97 -51.74 6.11
N TYR A 115 -23.06 -50.84 7.12
CA TYR A 115 -23.60 -51.15 8.43
C TYR A 115 -25.05 -51.66 8.34
N LYS A 116 -25.93 -50.91 7.65
CA LYS A 116 -27.34 -51.25 7.48
C LYS A 116 -27.53 -52.59 6.77
N GLN A 117 -26.83 -52.83 5.67
CA GLN A 117 -26.94 -54.10 4.92
C GLN A 117 -26.44 -55.29 5.74
N THR A 118 -25.32 -55.14 6.44
CA THR A 118 -24.74 -56.18 7.30
C THR A 118 -25.69 -56.53 8.45
N TYR A 119 -26.26 -55.52 9.10
CA TYR A 119 -27.18 -55.71 10.21
C TYR A 119 -28.54 -56.27 9.76
N GLN A 120 -29.07 -55.80 8.62
CA GLN A 120 -30.29 -56.36 8.02
C GLN A 120 -30.12 -57.85 7.67
N ARG A 121 -28.97 -58.23 7.10
CA ARG A 121 -28.66 -59.63 6.78
C ARG A 121 -28.58 -60.50 8.03
N HIS A 122 -27.99 -59.99 9.12
CA HIS A 122 -28.01 -60.69 10.41
C HIS A 122 -29.45 -60.91 10.86
N LYS A 123 -30.28 -59.85 10.90
CA LYS A 123 -31.67 -59.93 11.33
C LYS A 123 -32.48 -60.93 10.50
N ALA A 124 -32.28 -60.98 9.19
CA ALA A 124 -32.95 -61.92 8.28
C ALA A 124 -32.59 -63.40 8.57
N GLN A 125 -31.41 -63.67 9.13
CA GLN A 125 -30.95 -65.02 9.46
C GLN A 125 -31.12 -65.39 10.94
N LYS A 126 -31.91 -64.62 11.71
CA LYS A 126 -32.06 -64.78 13.17
C LYS A 126 -32.37 -66.21 13.60
N ALA A 127 -33.30 -66.89 12.93
CA ALA A 127 -33.71 -68.26 13.25
C ALA A 127 -32.57 -69.29 13.09
N ARG A 128 -31.58 -69.02 12.23
CA ARG A 128 -30.41 -69.89 12.04
C ARG A 128 -29.23 -69.53 12.94
N ARG A 129 -29.36 -68.46 13.75
CA ARG A 129 -28.27 -67.84 14.52
C ARG A 129 -28.61 -67.70 16.01
N GLU A 130 -29.59 -68.44 16.51
CA GLU A 130 -30.11 -68.29 17.89
C GLU A 130 -29.02 -68.52 18.97
N THR A 131 -28.08 -69.43 18.72
CA THR A 131 -26.97 -69.72 19.64
C THR A 131 -25.79 -68.75 19.51
N TRP A 132 -25.75 -67.88 18.49
CA TRP A 132 -24.59 -67.01 18.22
C TRP A 132 -24.23 -66.14 19.43
N VAL A 133 -25.23 -65.63 20.13
CA VAL A 133 -25.05 -64.76 21.30
C VAL A 133 -24.26 -65.43 22.44
N LEU A 134 -24.17 -66.76 22.45
CA LEU A 134 -23.42 -67.53 23.45
C LEU A 134 -21.92 -67.64 23.11
N HIS A 135 -21.50 -67.25 21.91
CA HIS A 135 -20.12 -67.38 21.44
C HIS A 135 -19.36 -66.04 21.50
N SER A 136 -18.14 -66.03 22.02
CA SER A 136 -17.29 -64.83 22.09
C SER A 136 -16.98 -64.22 20.71
N VAL A 137 -16.87 -65.04 19.67
CA VAL A 137 -16.66 -64.59 18.28
C VAL A 137 -17.83 -63.75 17.77
N TYR A 138 -19.05 -63.99 18.27
CA TYR A 138 -20.19 -63.11 17.97
C TYR A 138 -19.99 -61.71 18.55
N LYS A 139 -19.43 -61.61 19.77
CA LYS A 139 -19.16 -60.32 20.39
C LYS A 139 -18.11 -59.52 19.60
N LEU A 140 -17.10 -60.20 19.04
CA LEU A 140 -16.14 -59.57 18.14
C LEU A 140 -16.83 -59.04 16.87
N TRP A 141 -17.69 -59.84 16.24
CA TRP A 141 -18.47 -59.40 15.08
C TRP A 141 -19.34 -58.17 15.42
N ASP A 142 -20.06 -58.20 16.53
CA ASP A 142 -20.92 -57.10 16.99
C ASP A 142 -20.10 -55.82 17.19
N ASN A 143 -18.96 -55.91 17.86
CA ASN A 143 -18.06 -54.77 18.06
C ASN A 143 -17.60 -54.17 16.72
N ILE A 144 -17.14 -54.97 15.75
CA ILE A 144 -16.70 -54.47 14.43
C ILE A 144 -17.85 -53.75 13.68
N VAL A 145 -19.06 -54.28 13.76
CA VAL A 145 -20.23 -53.68 13.11
C VAL A 145 -20.64 -52.38 13.82
N GLN A 146 -20.58 -52.32 15.16
CA GLN A 146 -20.83 -51.07 15.90
C GLN A 146 -19.72 -50.04 15.71
N ASP A 147 -18.46 -50.45 15.56
CA ASP A 147 -17.34 -49.56 15.25
C ASP A 147 -17.55 -48.89 13.88
N THR A 148 -17.99 -49.67 12.87
CA THR A 148 -18.37 -49.13 11.56
C THR A 148 -19.46 -48.05 11.70
N ARG A 149 -20.48 -48.29 12.52
CA ARG A 149 -21.54 -47.30 12.82
C ARG A 149 -21.00 -46.06 13.53
N THR A 150 -19.98 -46.22 14.36
CA THR A 150 -19.33 -45.11 15.06
C THR A 150 -18.51 -44.27 14.06
N HIS A 151 -17.80 -44.90 13.14
CA HIS A 151 -17.10 -44.21 12.05
C HIS A 151 -18.03 -43.38 11.16
N VAL A 152 -19.26 -43.85 10.87
CA VAL A 152 -20.28 -43.05 10.18
C VAL A 152 -20.45 -41.68 10.86
N LYS A 153 -20.63 -41.67 12.19
CA LYS A 153 -20.82 -40.43 12.96
C LYS A 153 -19.59 -39.53 12.87
N TYR A 154 -18.39 -40.08 12.99
CA TYR A 154 -17.15 -39.31 12.91
C TYR A 154 -16.98 -38.63 11.56
N HIS A 155 -17.22 -39.35 10.46
CA HIS A 155 -17.12 -38.80 9.10
C HIS A 155 -18.23 -37.79 8.80
N THR A 156 -19.46 -37.99 9.33
CA THR A 156 -20.51 -36.96 9.25
C THR A 156 -20.10 -35.66 9.97
N VAL A 157 -19.58 -35.76 11.20
CA VAL A 157 -19.10 -34.58 11.94
C VAL A 157 -17.92 -33.92 11.23
N MET A 158 -16.99 -34.69 10.65
CA MET A 158 -15.89 -34.14 9.87
C MET A 158 -16.40 -33.37 8.64
N SER A 159 -17.41 -33.90 7.95
CA SER A 159 -18.06 -33.20 6.84
C SER A 159 -18.67 -31.87 7.30
N ASP A 160 -19.37 -31.84 8.43
CA ASP A 160 -19.94 -30.60 8.97
C ASP A 160 -18.87 -29.56 9.33
N ILE A 161 -17.75 -30.00 9.92
CA ILE A 161 -16.61 -29.12 10.24
C ILE A 161 -16.00 -28.55 8.95
N CYS A 162 -15.69 -29.40 7.98
CA CYS A 162 -15.10 -28.98 6.70
C CYS A 162 -16.06 -28.09 5.88
N GLY A 163 -17.35 -28.42 5.88
CA GLY A 163 -18.33 -27.77 5.03
C GLY A 163 -18.84 -26.47 5.62
N LYS A 164 -19.22 -26.46 6.89
CA LYS A 164 -19.85 -25.30 7.54
C LYS A 164 -18.84 -24.46 8.31
N TYR A 165 -18.20 -25.04 9.33
CA TYR A 165 -17.32 -24.29 10.23
C TYR A 165 -16.14 -23.66 9.49
N MET A 166 -15.46 -24.43 8.65
CA MET A 166 -14.32 -23.91 7.88
C MET A 166 -14.76 -22.88 6.84
N SER A 167 -15.91 -23.07 6.18
CA SER A 167 -16.43 -22.08 5.23
C SER A 167 -16.71 -20.74 5.89
N ASP A 168 -17.35 -20.74 7.08
CA ASP A 168 -17.61 -19.53 7.86
C ASP A 168 -16.30 -18.85 8.26
N LYS A 169 -15.28 -19.62 8.66
CA LYS A 169 -13.96 -19.10 9.00
C LYS A 169 -13.23 -18.46 7.82
N PHE A 170 -13.32 -19.04 6.63
CA PHE A 170 -12.71 -18.43 5.43
C PHE A 170 -13.44 -17.16 5.00
N ASN A 171 -14.77 -17.09 5.17
CA ASN A 171 -15.51 -15.86 4.93
C ASN A 171 -15.08 -14.74 5.89
N GLU A 172 -14.95 -15.05 7.19
CA GLU A 172 -14.44 -14.13 8.20
C GLU A 172 -13.05 -13.59 7.84
N ILE A 173 -12.12 -14.49 7.46
CA ILE A 173 -10.77 -14.10 7.02
C ILE A 173 -10.83 -13.21 5.78
N ALA A 174 -11.68 -13.52 4.80
CA ALA A 174 -11.83 -12.73 3.59
C ALA A 174 -12.34 -11.31 3.90
N ASP A 175 -13.35 -11.20 4.76
CA ASP A 175 -13.91 -9.91 5.19
C ASP A 175 -12.91 -9.08 5.99
N ASP A 176 -12.19 -9.70 6.92
CA ASP A 176 -11.12 -9.03 7.66
C ASP A 176 -9.99 -8.55 6.74
N THR A 177 -9.61 -9.35 5.75
CA THR A 177 -8.59 -8.97 4.75
C THR A 177 -9.03 -7.75 3.95
N ARG A 178 -10.30 -7.71 3.49
CA ARG A 178 -10.86 -6.53 2.80
C ARG A 178 -10.89 -5.30 3.70
N ARG A 179 -11.31 -5.47 4.97
CA ARG A 179 -11.39 -4.37 5.94
C ARG A 179 -10.02 -3.78 6.23
N MET A 180 -9.01 -4.63 6.45
CA MET A 180 -7.64 -4.21 6.69
C MET A 180 -7.03 -3.51 5.48
N PHE A 181 -7.26 -4.03 4.27
CA PHE A 181 -6.89 -3.34 3.05
C PHE A 181 -7.55 -1.96 2.94
N GLY A 182 -8.83 -1.84 3.27
CA GLY A 182 -9.54 -0.55 3.24
C GLY A 182 -8.88 0.51 4.14
N LYS A 183 -8.41 0.12 5.34
CA LYS A 183 -7.64 1.00 6.21
C LYS A 183 -6.29 1.38 5.60
N CYS A 184 -5.53 0.39 5.12
CA CYS A 184 -4.23 0.61 4.47
C CYS A 184 -4.36 1.58 3.29
N LYS A 185 -5.36 1.37 2.41
CA LYS A 185 -5.66 2.26 1.29
C LYS A 185 -5.99 3.68 1.75
N SER A 186 -6.79 3.83 2.81
CA SER A 186 -7.13 5.15 3.36
C SER A 186 -5.90 5.88 3.92
N VAL A 187 -4.99 5.16 4.61
CA VAL A 187 -3.75 5.74 5.14
C VAL A 187 -2.82 6.13 3.99
N GLY A 188 -2.64 5.25 2.99
CA GLY A 188 -1.84 5.54 1.81
C GLY A 188 -2.35 6.77 1.05
N GLN A 189 -3.67 6.89 0.87
CA GLN A 189 -4.29 8.07 0.25
C GLN A 189 -4.02 9.34 1.06
N ALA A 190 -4.12 9.29 2.40
CA ALA A 190 -3.83 10.44 3.24
C ALA A 190 -2.36 10.88 3.13
N SER A 191 -1.41 9.95 3.05
CA SER A 191 0.00 10.27 2.79
C SER A 191 0.20 10.89 1.40
N HIS A 192 -0.50 10.41 0.37
CA HIS A 192 -0.44 10.99 -0.97
C HIS A 192 -0.98 12.42 -1.00
N ASP A 193 -2.09 12.66 -0.30
CA ASP A 193 -2.71 13.98 -0.22
C ASP A 193 -1.77 15.01 0.43
N GLU A 194 -1.03 14.62 1.48
CA GLU A 194 -0.02 15.50 2.10
C GLU A 194 1.16 15.79 1.16
N ILE A 195 1.64 14.78 0.40
CA ILE A 195 2.66 14.98 -0.65
C ILE A 195 2.16 15.99 -1.69
N PHE A 196 0.91 15.87 -2.15
CA PHE A 196 0.36 16.82 -3.12
C PHE A 196 0.18 18.22 -2.56
N LYS A 197 -0.15 18.34 -1.27
CA LYS A 197 -0.25 19.63 -0.60
C LYS A 197 1.11 20.35 -0.59
N VAL A 198 2.19 19.68 -0.18
CA VAL A 198 3.54 20.29 -0.21
C VAL A 198 4.03 20.55 -1.65
N LEU A 199 3.68 19.71 -2.63
CA LEU A 199 3.96 19.97 -4.05
C LEU A 199 3.23 21.21 -4.58
N ASN A 200 1.97 21.43 -4.17
CA ASN A 200 1.22 22.63 -4.55
C ASN A 200 1.82 23.90 -3.91
N GLU A 201 2.27 23.81 -2.65
CA GLU A 201 2.99 24.90 -1.97
C GLU A 201 4.32 25.22 -2.68
N LEU A 202 5.05 24.19 -3.11
CA LEU A 202 6.26 24.35 -3.93
C LEU A 202 5.95 25.06 -5.26
N GLN A 203 4.87 24.69 -5.95
CA GLN A 203 4.48 25.36 -7.19
C GLN A 203 4.16 26.85 -6.98
N SER A 204 3.47 27.18 -5.87
CA SER A 204 3.10 28.55 -5.51
C SER A 204 4.32 29.42 -5.15
N THR A 205 5.22 28.89 -4.31
CA THR A 205 6.46 29.57 -3.91
C THR A 205 7.42 29.76 -5.10
N MET A 206 7.52 28.77 -5.99
CA MET A 206 8.29 28.87 -7.24
C MET A 206 7.77 30.01 -8.14
N LYS A 207 6.45 30.08 -8.39
CA LYS A 207 5.83 31.16 -9.19
C LYS A 207 6.09 32.54 -8.57
N THR A 208 5.96 32.64 -7.24
CA THR A 208 6.21 33.88 -6.50
C THR A 208 7.67 34.33 -6.60
N TYR A 209 8.61 33.40 -6.44
CA TYR A 209 10.04 33.68 -6.60
C TYR A 209 10.35 34.22 -8.01
N HIS A 210 9.89 33.54 -9.06
CA HIS A 210 10.17 33.97 -10.42
C HIS A 210 9.56 35.33 -10.77
N GLN A 211 8.34 35.62 -10.28
CA GLN A 211 7.71 36.93 -10.41
C GLN A 211 8.58 38.04 -9.78
N TYR A 212 8.99 37.88 -8.51
CA TYR A 212 9.83 38.88 -7.84
C TYR A 212 11.23 38.97 -8.42
N GLN A 213 11.79 37.86 -8.94
CA GLN A 213 13.05 37.87 -9.64
C GLN A 213 12.97 38.70 -10.94
N SER A 214 11.88 38.57 -11.70
CA SER A 214 11.65 39.39 -12.90
C SER A 214 11.52 40.88 -12.54
N GLU A 215 10.74 41.22 -11.51
CA GLU A 215 10.60 42.60 -11.04
C GLU A 215 11.93 43.21 -10.56
N SER A 216 12.74 42.44 -9.82
CA SER A 216 14.08 42.86 -9.40
C SER A 216 14.99 43.13 -10.60
N LYS A 217 15.00 42.25 -11.61
CA LYS A 217 15.79 42.43 -12.84
C LYS A 217 15.35 43.66 -13.63
N GLN A 218 14.05 43.90 -13.73
CA GLN A 218 13.51 45.09 -14.39
C GLN A 218 13.89 46.39 -13.65
N ALA A 219 13.84 46.39 -12.32
CA ALA A 219 14.26 47.53 -11.50
C ALA A 219 15.77 47.81 -11.66
N GLU A 220 16.59 46.76 -11.71
CA GLU A 220 18.02 46.85 -11.96
C GLU A 220 18.34 47.45 -13.34
N GLN A 221 17.66 47.00 -14.39
CA GLN A 221 17.84 47.54 -15.74
C GLN A 221 17.51 49.03 -15.80
N LYS A 222 16.39 49.46 -15.20
CA LYS A 222 16.00 50.88 -15.13
C LYS A 222 17.03 51.71 -14.36
N LEU A 223 17.58 51.19 -13.27
CA LEU A 223 18.66 51.84 -12.51
C LEU A 223 19.92 52.01 -13.37
N ARG A 224 20.38 50.94 -14.03
CA ARG A 224 21.56 50.96 -14.91
C ARG A 224 21.41 51.98 -16.04
N GLN A 225 20.22 52.07 -16.66
CA GLN A 225 19.93 53.05 -17.72
C GLN A 225 20.09 54.49 -17.23
N ILE A 226 19.56 54.84 -16.04
CA ILE A 226 19.71 56.20 -15.50
C ILE A 226 21.16 56.48 -15.08
N GLN A 227 21.86 55.51 -14.50
CA GLN A 227 23.29 55.64 -14.15
C GLN A 227 24.14 55.90 -15.40
N GLN A 228 23.88 55.22 -16.51
CA GLN A 228 24.56 55.46 -17.79
C GLN A 228 24.23 56.83 -18.43
N GLN A 229 23.03 57.38 -18.18
CA GLN A 229 22.69 58.74 -18.60
C GLN A 229 23.41 59.79 -17.75
N MET A 230 23.58 59.52 -16.45
CA MET A 230 24.28 60.42 -15.53
C MET A 230 25.76 60.59 -15.91
N THR A 231 26.46 59.52 -16.28
CA THR A 231 27.88 59.58 -16.68
C THR A 231 28.14 60.37 -17.96
N LYS A 232 27.10 60.64 -18.76
CA LYS A 232 27.18 61.42 -20.02
C LYS A 232 26.90 62.91 -19.83
N LEU A 233 26.49 63.35 -18.63
CA LEU A 233 26.14 64.75 -18.37
C LEU A 233 27.37 65.57 -17.96
N LYS A 234 27.54 66.75 -18.59
CA LYS A 234 28.63 67.70 -18.30
C LYS A 234 28.22 68.86 -17.36
N SER A 235 26.93 69.01 -17.05
CA SER A 235 26.38 70.16 -16.32
C SER A 235 26.09 69.85 -14.86
N VAL A 236 26.75 70.57 -13.94
CA VAL A 236 26.66 70.39 -12.48
C VAL A 236 25.22 70.50 -11.93
N LYS A 237 24.41 71.46 -12.43
CA LYS A 237 23.00 71.59 -12.01
C LYS A 237 22.13 70.41 -12.47
N LYS A 238 22.36 69.92 -13.70
CA LYS A 238 21.64 68.74 -14.24
C LYS A 238 22.07 67.45 -13.53
N GLN A 239 23.30 67.41 -13.04
CA GLN A 239 23.87 66.28 -12.30
C GLN A 239 23.21 66.07 -10.93
N LYS A 240 23.05 67.13 -10.12
CA LYS A 240 22.32 67.07 -8.83
C LYS A 240 20.86 66.59 -8.95
N SER A 241 20.16 66.99 -10.02
CA SER A 241 18.78 66.53 -10.27
C SER A 241 18.74 65.04 -10.66
N MET A 242 19.72 64.58 -11.44
CA MET A 242 19.84 63.19 -11.84
C MET A 242 20.30 62.28 -10.70
N GLU A 243 21.13 62.76 -9.77
CA GLU A 243 21.52 62.04 -8.54
C GLU A 243 20.30 61.63 -7.73
N LYS A 244 19.36 62.55 -7.48
CA LYS A 244 18.10 62.23 -6.79
C LYS A 244 17.27 61.16 -7.52
N ARG A 245 17.31 61.15 -8.86
CA ARG A 245 16.62 60.12 -9.67
C ARG A 245 17.31 58.76 -9.58
N VAL A 246 18.64 58.73 -9.55
CA VAL A 246 19.43 57.51 -9.32
C VAL A 246 19.14 56.94 -7.94
N GLU A 247 19.18 57.77 -6.90
CA GLU A 247 18.90 57.37 -5.52
C GLU A 247 17.50 56.75 -5.38
N LYS A 248 16.47 57.38 -5.97
CA LYS A 248 15.11 56.83 -5.99
C LYS A 248 15.03 55.46 -6.69
N ARG A 249 15.76 55.27 -7.79
CA ARG A 249 15.82 53.96 -8.48
C ARG A 249 16.63 52.93 -7.71
N GLN A 250 17.69 53.36 -7.02
CA GLN A 250 18.52 52.51 -6.17
C GLN A 250 17.71 51.97 -4.99
N MET A 251 16.92 52.82 -4.33
CA MET A 251 15.99 52.39 -3.28
C MET A 251 15.00 51.35 -3.82
N LYS A 252 14.40 51.61 -4.99
CA LYS A 252 13.43 50.66 -5.59
C LYS A 252 14.06 49.32 -5.95
N TYR A 253 15.26 49.31 -6.53
CA TYR A 253 16.01 48.09 -6.81
C TYR A 253 16.35 47.33 -5.53
N THR A 254 16.79 48.03 -4.49
CA THR A 254 17.14 47.40 -3.20
C THR A 254 15.91 46.75 -2.57
N GLU A 255 14.76 47.43 -2.60
CA GLU A 255 13.48 46.91 -2.12
C GLU A 255 13.04 45.63 -2.87
N THR A 256 13.05 45.65 -4.23
CA THR A 256 12.63 44.49 -5.03
C THR A 256 13.63 43.34 -4.94
N LYS A 257 14.93 43.62 -4.79
CA LYS A 257 15.98 42.63 -4.58
C LYS A 257 15.79 41.87 -3.27
N VAL A 258 15.48 42.58 -2.17
CA VAL A 258 15.20 41.94 -0.88
C VAL A 258 13.96 41.04 -0.97
N LYS A 259 12.88 41.50 -1.64
CA LYS A 259 11.68 40.68 -1.90
C LYS A 259 12.00 39.40 -2.66
N ALA A 260 12.82 39.50 -3.72
CA ALA A 260 13.26 38.34 -4.50
C ALA A 260 14.11 37.37 -3.67
N PHE A 261 14.99 37.86 -2.79
CA PHE A 261 15.77 37.01 -1.90
C PHE A 261 14.89 36.29 -0.87
N LYS A 262 13.92 36.98 -0.28
CA LYS A 262 12.98 36.34 0.65
C LYS A 262 12.20 35.22 -0.03
N ALA A 263 11.61 35.49 -1.19
CA ALA A 263 10.87 34.47 -1.94
C ALA A 263 11.76 33.31 -2.44
N ARG A 264 13.04 33.57 -2.73
CA ARG A 264 14.02 32.50 -3.03
C ARG A 264 14.21 31.58 -1.82
N ASN A 265 14.35 32.13 -0.62
CA ASN A 265 14.51 31.32 0.58
C ASN A 265 13.26 30.50 0.86
N ASP A 266 12.07 31.10 0.75
CA ASP A 266 10.79 30.40 0.91
C ASP A 266 10.66 29.26 -0.12
N TYR A 267 11.06 29.49 -1.37
CA TYR A 267 11.11 28.46 -2.41
C TYR A 267 12.10 27.32 -2.08
N LEU A 268 13.29 27.62 -1.57
CA LEU A 268 14.26 26.59 -1.17
C LEU A 268 13.75 25.74 0.00
N LEU A 269 13.09 26.36 0.98
CA LEU A 269 12.49 25.65 2.12
C LEU A 269 11.35 24.72 1.69
N THR A 270 10.51 25.13 0.72
CA THR A 270 9.46 24.24 0.20
C THR A 270 10.02 23.08 -0.63
N ILE A 271 11.16 23.26 -1.29
CA ILE A 271 11.88 22.14 -1.95
C ILE A 271 12.34 21.12 -0.92
N GLU A 272 12.96 21.58 0.18
CA GLU A 272 13.39 20.69 1.28
C GLU A 272 12.19 19.97 1.90
N SER A 273 11.07 20.66 2.10
CA SER A 273 9.81 20.09 2.60
C SER A 273 9.28 18.96 1.70
N VAL A 274 9.23 19.18 0.38
CA VAL A 274 8.82 18.16 -0.59
C VAL A 274 9.75 16.95 -0.54
N ASN A 275 11.06 17.16 -0.51
CA ASN A 275 12.03 16.07 -0.45
C ASN A 275 11.90 15.24 0.84
N ALA A 276 11.67 15.91 1.98
CA ALA A 276 11.44 15.26 3.25
C ALA A 276 10.14 14.44 3.24
N ALA A 277 9.04 15.00 2.72
CA ALA A 277 7.76 14.30 2.60
C ALA A 277 7.85 13.05 1.71
N LEU A 278 8.51 13.17 0.55
CA LEU A 278 8.74 12.03 -0.35
C LEU A 278 9.63 10.96 0.29
N THR A 279 10.68 11.38 0.98
CA THR A 279 11.59 10.44 1.67
C THR A 279 10.87 9.69 2.77
N LYS A 280 10.17 10.40 3.67
CA LYS A 280 9.34 9.78 4.72
C LYS A 280 8.36 8.79 4.14
N TYR A 281 7.66 9.16 3.06
CA TYR A 281 6.72 8.26 2.42
C TYR A 281 7.38 6.98 1.92
N CYS A 282 8.52 7.09 1.24
CA CYS A 282 9.24 5.94 0.69
C CYS A 282 9.91 5.08 1.77
N THR A 283 10.45 5.67 2.83
CA THR A 283 11.25 4.96 3.84
C THR A 283 10.42 4.42 5.00
N ASP A 284 9.33 5.11 5.33
CA ASP A 284 8.56 4.83 6.55
C ASP A 284 7.14 4.38 6.18
N ASP A 285 6.39 5.22 5.45
CA ASP A 285 4.96 4.96 5.20
C ASP A 285 4.76 3.72 4.30
N VAL A 286 5.51 3.58 3.20
CA VAL A 286 5.37 2.44 2.26
C VAL A 286 5.62 1.09 2.95
N PRO A 287 6.71 0.89 3.71
CA PRO A 287 6.90 -0.35 4.47
C PRO A 287 5.75 -0.67 5.44
N ASP A 288 5.22 0.33 6.14
CA ASP A 288 4.10 0.14 7.07
C ASP A 288 2.82 -0.25 6.34
N LEU A 289 2.55 0.36 5.17
CA LEU A 289 1.42 0.00 4.30
C LEU A 289 1.54 -1.43 3.76
N ILE A 290 2.76 -1.91 3.49
CA ILE A 290 3.02 -3.28 3.02
C ILE A 290 2.89 -4.29 4.17
N ASP A 291 3.33 -3.94 5.38
CA ASP A 291 3.25 -4.77 6.58
C ASP A 291 1.90 -4.59 7.29
N VAL A 292 0.85 -5.11 6.64
CA VAL A 292 -0.55 -5.05 7.11
C VAL A 292 -0.76 -5.68 8.51
N LYS A 293 0.25 -6.37 9.08
CA LYS A 293 0.20 -6.89 10.45
C LYS A 293 0.43 -5.83 11.53
N LYS A 294 0.97 -4.65 11.18
CA LYS A 294 1.24 -3.55 12.11
C LYS A 294 0.17 -2.47 12.13
N ILE A 295 -0.76 -2.49 11.17
CA ILE A 295 -1.92 -1.57 11.05
C ILE A 295 -3.15 -2.23 11.69
#